data_AF-A0A958J9T4-F1
#
_entry.id   AF-A0A958J9T4-F1
#
_cell.length_a   1.000
_cell.length_b   1.000
_cell.length_c   1.000
_cell.angle_alpha   90.00
_cell.angle_beta   90.00
_cell.angle_gamma   90.00
#
_symmetry.space_group_name_H-M   'P 1'
#
loop_
_entity.id
_entity.type
_entity.pdbx_description
1 polymer ?
#
loop_
_entity_poly.entity_id
_entity_poly.type
_entity_poly.pdbx_seq_one_letter_code
_entity_poly.pdbx_strand_id
1 'polypeptide(L)' 'EAKALFAQFQKMITADVHTPPDVEKVGKMAVFAGVREFPSRIKCAGLAWHTVIAAIEDRDEAVTTE' A
#
# COMPACT_ATOMS: atom_id res chain seq x y z
N GLU A 1 3.78 8.47 11.54
CA GLU A 1 4.76 7.67 10.77
C GLU A 1 4.09 6.61 9.90
N ALA A 2 3.38 5.62 10.48
CA ALA A 2 2.71 4.55 9.71
C ALA A 2 1.76 5.05 8.60
N LYS A 3 0.94 6.08 8.87
CA LYS A 3 0.07 6.70 7.84
C LYS A 3 0.86 7.29 6.66
N ALA A 4 2.03 7.88 6.94
CA ALA A 4 2.88 8.46 5.90
C ALA A 4 3.55 7.37 5.06
N LEU A 5 4.01 6.28 5.68
CA LEU A 5 4.51 5.09 4.98
C LEU A 5 3.43 4.46 4.09
N PHE A 6 2.21 4.33 4.61
CA PHE A 6 1.08 3.83 3.83
C PHE A 6 0.77 4.74 2.63
N ALA A 7 0.75 6.06 2.82
CA ALA A 7 0.52 6.99 1.72
C ALA A 7 1.58 6.87 0.61
N GLN A 8 2.85 6.67 0.99
CA GLN A 8 3.93 6.43 0.02
C GLN A 8 3.80 5.08 -0.68
N PHE A 9 3.46 4.02 0.06
CA PHE A 9 3.21 2.69 -0.48
C PHE A 9 2.03 2.68 -1.46
N GLN A 10 0.89 3.28 -1.07
CA GLN A 10 -0.30 3.38 -1.88
C GLN A 10 0.01 4.15 -3.17
N LYS A 11 0.70 5.30 -3.06
CA LYS A 11 1.13 6.09 -4.22
C LYS A 11 2.01 5.28 -5.16
N MET A 12 2.90 4.42 -4.65
CA MET A 12 3.77 3.57 -5.45
C MET A 12 2.98 2.50 -6.23
N ILE A 13 2.06 1.78 -5.57
CA ILE A 13 1.30 0.69 -6.21
C ILE A 13 0.16 1.20 -7.12
N THR A 14 -0.23 2.46 -7.02
CA THR A 14 -1.21 3.10 -7.91
C THR A 14 -0.58 4.07 -8.92
N ALA A 15 0.75 4.21 -8.91
CA ALA A 15 1.46 5.05 -9.89
C ALA A 15 1.45 4.39 -11.28
N ASP A 16 1.67 5.23 -12.30
CA ASP A 16 1.86 4.77 -13.66
C ASP A 16 3.01 3.75 -13.76
N VAL A 17 2.82 2.69 -14.56
CA VAL A 17 3.76 1.58 -14.73
C VAL A 17 5.15 2.03 -15.22
N HIS A 18 5.23 3.17 -15.91
CA HIS A 18 6.47 3.75 -16.41
C HIS A 18 7.13 4.71 -15.40
N THR A 19 6.46 5.06 -14.31
CA THR A 19 7.05 5.90 -13.26
C THR A 19 8.03 5.06 -12.43
N PRO A 20 9.32 5.39 -12.29
CA PRO A 20 10.21 4.62 -11.44
C PRO A 20 9.81 4.74 -9.95
N PRO A 21 9.83 3.64 -9.16
CA PRO A 21 9.56 3.73 -7.73
C PRO A 21 10.68 4.46 -7.00
N ASP A 22 10.32 5.32 -6.04
CA ASP A 22 11.27 6.03 -5.19
C ASP A 22 11.76 5.11 -4.06
N VAL A 23 12.81 4.33 -4.36
CA VAL A 23 13.34 3.29 -3.47
C VAL A 23 13.83 3.85 -2.14
N GLU A 24 14.32 5.10 -2.10
CA GLU A 24 14.76 5.74 -0.85
C GLU A 24 13.59 6.03 0.08
N LYS A 25 12.43 6.42 -0.47
CA LYS A 25 11.23 6.69 0.33
C LYS A 25 10.50 5.43 0.77
N VAL A 26 10.30 4.46 -0.13
CA VAL A 26 9.52 3.24 0.20
C VAL A 26 10.36 2.09 0.77
N GLY A 27 11.68 2.16 0.65
CA GLY A 27 12.61 1.15 1.18
C GLY A 27 12.27 -0.27 0.73
N LYS A 28 12.20 -1.21 1.68
CA LYS A 28 11.90 -2.64 1.41
C LYS A 28 10.55 -2.86 0.73
N MET A 29 9.62 -1.91 0.81
CA MET A 29 8.32 -2.03 0.14
C MET A 29 8.42 -1.89 -1.38
N ALA A 30 9.53 -1.39 -1.92
CA ALA A 30 9.78 -1.33 -3.36
C ALA A 30 9.65 -2.68 -4.07
N VAL A 31 9.75 -3.81 -3.35
CA VAL A 31 9.47 -5.15 -3.90
C VAL A 31 8.03 -5.30 -4.42
N PHE A 32 7.09 -4.49 -3.92
CA PHE A 32 5.71 -4.47 -4.37
C PHE A 32 5.47 -3.50 -5.54
N ALA A 33 6.50 -2.83 -6.08
CA ALA A 33 6.33 -1.88 -7.18
C ALA A 33 5.70 -2.52 -8.43
N GLY A 34 5.93 -3.81 -8.68
CA GLY A 34 5.31 -4.54 -9.79
C GLY A 34 3.81 -4.81 -9.62
N VAL A 35 3.23 -4.61 -8.43
CA VAL A 35 1.78 -4.81 -8.19
C VAL A 35 0.92 -3.88 -9.06
N ARG A 36 1.44 -2.70 -9.42
CA ARG A 36 0.76 -1.74 -10.30
C ARG A 36 0.47 -2.27 -11.70
N GLU A 37 1.18 -3.30 -12.15
CA GLU A 37 0.92 -3.99 -13.44
C GLU A 37 -0.31 -4.91 -13.36
N PHE A 38 -0.80 -5.18 -12.14
CA PHE A 38 -1.93 -6.07 -11.86
C PHE A 38 -2.98 -5.33 -11.03
N PRO A 39 -3.87 -4.53 -11.65
CA PRO A 39 -4.87 -3.74 -10.93
C PRO A 39 -5.72 -4.55 -9.94
N SER A 40 -6.02 -5.81 -10.26
CA SER A 40 -6.74 -6.73 -9.36
C SER A 40 -5.97 -7.08 -8.08
N ARG A 41 -4.64 -6.95 -8.06
CA ARG A 41 -3.77 -7.27 -6.91
C ARG A 41 -3.49 -6.06 -6.02
N ILE A 42 -3.84 -4.85 -6.45
CA ILE A 42 -3.66 -3.61 -5.68
C ILE A 42 -4.42 -3.69 -4.34
N LYS A 43 -5.68 -4.13 -4.36
CA LYS A 43 -6.48 -4.29 -3.13
C LYS A 43 -5.84 -5.28 -2.16
N CYS A 44 -5.41 -6.45 -2.65
CA CYS A 44 -4.78 -7.47 -1.82
C CYS A 44 -3.46 -6.96 -1.18
N ALA A 45 -2.67 -6.19 -1.93
CA ALA A 45 -1.44 -5.59 -1.41
C ALA A 45 -1.71 -4.49 -0.37
N GLY A 46 -2.86 -3.80 -0.46
CA GLY A 46 -3.30 -2.79 0.49
C GLY A 46 -3.97 -3.33 1.77
N LEU A 47 -4.50 -4.57 1.76
CA LEU A 47 -5.30 -5.12 2.86
C LEU A 47 -4.62 -5.03 4.23
N ALA A 48 -3.37 -5.49 4.34
CA ALA A 48 -2.64 -5.49 5.61
C ALA A 48 -2.48 -4.07 6.17
N TRP A 49 -2.34 -3.06 5.29
CA TRP A 49 -2.27 -1.67 5.70
C TRP A 49 -3.61 -1.14 6.19
N HIS A 50 -4.72 -1.54 5.57
CA HIS A 50 -6.05 -1.19 6.06
C HIS A 50 -6.28 -1.69 7.50
N THR A 51 -5.79 -2.88 7.84
CA THR A 51 -5.80 -3.39 9.22
C THR A 51 -4.94 -2.53 10.16
N VAL A 52 -3.73 -2.17 9.76
CA VAL A 52 -2.84 -1.29 10.55
C VAL A 52 -3.49 0.08 10.79
N ILE A 53 -4.13 0.66 9.77
CA ILE A 53 -4.82 1.95 9.91
C ILE A 53 -6.04 1.83 10.83
N ALA A 54 -6.85 0.77 10.70
CA ALA A 54 -7.97 0.52 11.60
C ALA A 54 -7.53 0.40 13.05
N ALA A 55 -6.43 -0.33 13.33
CA ALA A 55 -5.86 -0.46 14.66
C ALA A 55 -5.33 0.88 15.22
N ILE A 56 -4.73 1.73 14.38
CA ILE A 56 -4.26 3.07 14.80
C ILE A 56 -5.43 4.01 15.09
N GLU A 57 -6.55 3.85 14.38
CA GLU A 57 -7.74 4.70 14.49
C GLU A 57 -8.77 4.15 15.48
N ASP A 58 -8.41 3.12 16.25
CA ASP A 58 -9.26 2.44 17.24
C ASP A 58 -10.63 2.03 16.65
N ARG A 59 -10.62 1.59 15.39
CA ARG A 59 -11.79 1.04 14.71
C ARG A 59 -11.85 -0.46 14.92
N ASP A 60 -12.92 -0.94 15.54
CA ASP A 60 -13.16 -2.37 15.82
C ASP A 60 -13.85 -3.10 14.64
N GLU A 61 -13.70 -2.57 13.42
CA GLU A 61 -14.29 -3.14 12.20
C GLU A 61 -13.36 -4.17 11.56
N ALA A 62 -13.94 -5.33 11.21
CA ALA A 62 -13.24 -6.35 10.43
C ALA A 62 -12.90 -5.81 9.02
N VAL A 63 -11.60 -5.63 8.78
CA VAL A 63 -11.11 -5.19 7.47
C VAL A 63 -11.16 -6.36 6.48
N THR A 64 -11.83 -6.16 5.35
CA THR A 64 -11.99 -7.18 4.29
C THR A 64 -11.63 -6.59 2.93
N THR A 65 -11.25 -7.45 1.99
CA THR A 65 -11.10 -7.09 0.57
C THR A 65 -11.79 -8.14 -0.29
N GLU A 66 -12.69 -7.70 -1.18
CA GLU A 66 -13.28 -8.47 -2.29
C GLU A 66 -12.49 -8.31 -3.59
#